data_AF-A0A9X9F2D4-F1
#
_entry.id   AF-A0A9X9F2D4-F1
#
_cell.length_a   1.000
_cell.length_b   1.000
_cell.length_c   1.000
_cell.angle_alpha   90.00
_cell.angle_beta   90.00
_cell.angle_gamma   90.00
#
_symmetry.space_group_name_H-M   'P 1'
#
loop_
_entity.id
_entity.type
_entity.pdbx_description
1 polymer ?
#
loop_
_entity_poly.entity_id
_entity_poly.type
_entity_poly.pdbx_seq_one_letter_code
_entity_poly.pdbx_strand_id
1 'polypeptide(L)'
;TASMDWVDFLHPVRSSDCVSYESFVIWTGRTSMEVFVKVVAEDLISGEKRIAATSFVTFVALSKENNPVPVPRVIPETEEEKELHRIAVLRAEQRHIRKAESKKVATLLTF
;
A
#
# COMPACT_ATOMS: atom_id res chain seq x y z
N THR A 1 -3.55 4.32 -9.88
CA THR A 1 -3.25 4.40 -8.44
C THR A 1 -3.78 5.71 -7.89
N ALA A 2 -4.45 5.71 -6.74
CA ALA A 2 -5.11 6.91 -6.19
C ALA A 2 -4.24 7.65 -5.17
N SER A 3 -3.53 6.91 -4.33
CA SER A 3 -2.49 7.45 -3.45
C SER A 3 -1.52 6.32 -3.10
N MET A 4 -0.29 6.70 -2.77
CA MET A 4 0.70 5.83 -2.16
C MET A 4 1.12 6.48 -0.85
N ASP A 5 1.27 5.68 0.17
CA ASP A 5 1.70 6.16 1.46
C ASP A 5 3.22 6.15 1.58
N TRP A 6 3.73 6.72 2.68
CA TRP A 6 5.14 6.72 3.00
C TRP A 6 5.71 5.30 2.98
N VAL A 7 6.88 5.15 2.35
CA VAL A 7 7.65 3.91 2.29
C VAL A 7 8.88 4.10 3.15
N ASP A 8 8.96 3.33 4.23
CA ASP A 8 10.15 3.28 5.07
C ASP A 8 11.06 2.15 4.56
N PHE A 9 12.27 2.54 4.14
CA PHE A 9 13.32 1.60 3.76
C PHE A 9 14.06 1.17 5.02
N LEU A 10 13.65 0.03 5.57
CA LEU A 10 14.16 -0.51 6.83
C LEU A 10 15.58 -1.08 6.68
N HIS A 11 15.86 -1.72 5.54
CA HIS A 11 17.15 -2.37 5.29
C HIS A 11 17.62 -2.07 3.85
N PRO A 12 18.93 -1.89 3.63
CA PRO A 12 19.46 -1.67 2.30
C PRO A 12 19.29 -2.91 1.42
N VAL A 13 19.08 -2.68 0.13
CA VAL A 13 19.19 -3.70 -0.93
C VAL A 13 20.51 -3.48 -1.65
N ARG A 14 21.33 -4.52 -1.74
CA ARG A 14 22.65 -4.54 -2.37
C ARG A 14 22.59 -5.28 -3.69
N SER A 15 23.64 -5.14 -4.50
CA SER A 15 23.78 -5.90 -5.75
C SER A 15 23.95 -7.40 -5.55
N SER A 16 24.28 -7.85 -4.33
CA SER A 16 24.37 -9.27 -3.97
C SER A 16 23.02 -9.87 -3.59
N ASP A 17 21.95 -9.07 -3.53
CA ASP A 17 20.62 -9.55 -3.17
C ASP A 17 19.75 -9.81 -4.41
N CYS A 18 18.84 -10.77 -4.31
CA CYS A 18 17.62 -10.74 -5.09
C CYS A 18 16.49 -10.07 -4.30
N VAL A 19 15.53 -9.50 -5.02
CA VAL A 19 14.39 -8.81 -4.41
C VAL A 19 13.10 -9.49 -4.81
N SER A 20 12.28 -9.80 -3.81
CA SER A 20 10.92 -10.30 -4.00
C SER A 20 9.90 -9.30 -3.49
N TYR A 21 8.80 -9.19 -4.21
CA TYR A 21 7.66 -8.36 -3.84
C TYR A 21 6.46 -9.26 -3.64
N GLU A 22 5.80 -9.10 -2.51
CA GLU A 22 4.54 -9.78 -2.22
C GLU A 22 3.48 -8.71 -1.93
N SER A 23 2.31 -8.84 -2.54
CA SER A 23 1.24 -7.87 -2.36
C SER A 23 -0.12 -8.50 -2.42
N PHE A 24 -1.03 -8.03 -1.56
CA PHE A 24 -2.42 -8.47 -1.52
C PHE A 24 -3.32 -7.36 -0.99
N VAL A 25 -4.60 -7.43 -1.35
CA VAL A 25 -5.62 -6.52 -0.83
C VAL A 25 -5.81 -6.82 0.64
N ILE A 26 -5.71 -5.80 1.50
CA ILE A 26 -5.92 -5.93 2.94
C ILE A 26 -7.14 -5.16 3.42
N TRP A 27 -7.68 -4.23 2.63
CA TRP A 27 -8.93 -3.54 2.95
C TRP A 27 -9.67 -3.08 1.69
N THR A 28 -11.00 -3.03 1.78
CA THR A 28 -11.88 -2.62 0.67
C THR A 28 -12.93 -1.63 1.18
N GLY A 29 -13.03 -0.47 0.53
CA GLY A 29 -14.13 0.48 0.68
C GLY A 29 -15.26 0.19 -0.31
N ARG A 30 -16.06 1.20 -0.66
CA ARG A 30 -17.11 1.04 -1.69
C ARG A 30 -16.51 0.76 -3.07
N THR A 31 -15.55 1.58 -3.50
CA THR A 31 -14.94 1.51 -4.84
C THR A 31 -13.41 1.49 -4.79
N SER A 32 -12.84 1.41 -3.59
CA SER A 32 -11.42 1.57 -3.32
C SER A 32 -10.85 0.35 -2.62
N MET A 33 -9.57 0.09 -2.81
CA MET A 33 -8.84 -1.03 -2.20
C MET A 33 -7.55 -0.48 -1.59
N GLU A 34 -7.17 -0.98 -0.42
CA GLU A 34 -5.83 -0.80 0.13
C GLU A 34 -5.05 -2.10 -0.05
N VAL A 35 -3.91 -1.99 -0.73
CA VAL A 35 -3.00 -3.08 -1.05
C VAL A 35 -1.77 -2.93 -0.18
N PHE A 36 -1.46 -3.98 0.58
CA PHE A 36 -0.19 -4.08 1.29
C PHE A 36 0.89 -4.58 0.34
N VAL A 37 2.10 -4.06 0.48
CA VAL A 37 3.27 -4.52 -0.27
C VAL A 37 4.41 -4.77 0.70
N LYS A 38 4.98 -5.96 0.65
CA LYS A 38 6.17 -6.40 1.39
C LYS A 38 7.31 -6.60 0.41
N VAL A 39 8.44 -5.93 0.66
CA VAL A 39 9.67 -6.08 -0.11
C VAL A 39 10.66 -6.89 0.70
N VAL A 40 11.05 -8.05 0.17
CA VAL A 40 12.03 -8.94 0.80
C VAL A 40 13.32 -8.89 0.00
N ALA A 41 14.43 -8.59 0.66
CA ALA A 41 15.77 -8.75 0.11
C ALA A 41 16.36 -10.05 0.65
N GLU A 42 16.94 -10.84 -0.25
CA GLU A 42 17.57 -12.13 0.07
C GLU A 42 18.97 -12.15 -0.51
N ASP A 43 19.97 -12.36 0.35
CA ASP A 43 21.36 -12.47 -0.09
C ASP A 43 21.54 -13.75 -0.93
N LEU A 44 22.11 -13.61 -2.13
CA LEU A 44 22.21 -14.70 -3.10
C LEU A 44 23.15 -15.83 -2.68
N ILE A 45 24.07 -15.57 -1.75
CA ILE A 45 25.07 -16.55 -1.30
C ILE A 45 24.61 -17.21 -0.01
N SER A 46 24.21 -16.42 0.99
CA SER A 46 23.84 -16.95 2.30
C SER A 46 22.37 -17.39 2.39
N GLY A 47 21.50 -16.87 1.53
CA GLY A 47 20.05 -17.08 1.60
C GLY A 47 19.35 -16.32 2.73
N GLU A 48 20.06 -15.44 3.45
CA GLU A 48 19.49 -14.64 4.53
C GLU A 48 18.47 -13.63 4.00
N LYS A 49 17.26 -13.63 4.57
CA LYS A 49 16.15 -12.77 4.16
C LYS A 49 15.90 -11.65 5.16
N ARG A 50 15.53 -10.48 4.64
CA ARG A 50 15.14 -9.32 5.44
C ARG A 50 14.04 -8.52 4.77
N ILE A 51 13.19 -7.89 5.57
CA ILE A 51 12.21 -6.93 5.07
C ILE A 51 12.94 -5.63 4.74
N ALA A 52 13.08 -5.35 3.44
CA ALA A 52 13.71 -4.14 2.96
C ALA A 52 12.79 -2.93 3.09
N ALA A 53 11.50 -3.11 2.79
CA ALA A 53 10.48 -2.07 2.90
C ALA A 53 9.07 -2.66 3.00
N THR A 54 8.15 -1.87 3.53
CA THR A 54 6.72 -2.12 3.44
C THR A 54 6.00 -0.87 2.95
N SER A 55 4.89 -1.05 2.23
CA SER A 55 4.07 0.06 1.76
C SER A 55 2.59 -0.27 1.77
N PHE A 56 1.77 0.77 1.82
CA PHE A 56 0.33 0.71 1.64
C PHE A 56 -0.04 1.56 0.43
N VAL A 57 -0.75 0.95 -0.52
CA VAL A 57 -1.12 1.59 -1.78
C VAL A 57 -2.63 1.59 -1.92
N THR A 58 -3.23 2.76 -2.14
CA THR A 58 -4.67 2.88 -2.36
C THR A 58 -4.97 2.87 -3.87
N PHE A 59 -5.83 1.94 -4.28
CA PHE A 59 -6.41 1.86 -5.61
C PHE A 59 -7.89 2.21 -5.60
N VAL A 60 -8.40 2.69 -6.74
CA VAL A 60 -9.82 2.92 -6.99
C VAL A 60 -10.17 2.23 -8.30
N ALA A 61 -11.19 1.37 -8.29
CA ALA A 61 -11.68 0.71 -9.48
C ALA A 61 -12.51 1.70 -10.31
N LEU A 62 -12.27 1.74 -11.62
CA LEU A 62 -12.95 2.65 -12.57
C LEU A 62 -13.60 1.86 -13.70
N SER A 63 -14.74 2.33 -14.19
CA SER A 63 -15.34 1.87 -15.45
C SER A 63 -14.56 2.41 -16.65
N LYS A 64 -14.92 1.98 -17.86
CA LYS A 64 -14.34 2.50 -19.11
C LYS A 64 -14.58 4.00 -19.29
N GLU A 65 -15.64 4.52 -18.67
CA GLU A 65 -16.04 5.92 -18.64
C GLU A 65 -15.39 6.70 -17.47
N ASN A 66 -14.38 6.13 -16.81
CA ASN A 66 -13.67 6.71 -15.67
C ASN A 66 -14.53 6.97 -14.41
N ASN A 67 -15.66 6.27 -14.26
CA ASN A 67 -16.50 6.37 -13.07
C ASN A 67 -16.10 5.34 -12.00
N PRO A 68 -16.04 5.69 -10.70
CA PRO A 68 -15.76 4.72 -9.64
C PRO A 68 -16.80 3.58 -9.57
N VAL A 69 -16.34 2.33 -9.61
CA VAL A 69 -17.19 1.14 -9.58
C VAL A 69 -17.04 0.34 -8.28
N PRO A 70 -18.09 -0.34 -7.81
CA PRO A 70 -18.02 -1.16 -6.61
C PRO A 70 -16.96 -2.28 -6.70
N VAL A 71 -16.31 -2.57 -5.58
CA VAL A 71 -15.36 -3.70 -5.46
C VAL A 71 -15.88 -4.74 -4.46
N PRO A 72 -15.54 -6.03 -4.63
CA PRO A 72 -15.85 -7.07 -3.64
C PRO A 72 -15.20 -6.76 -2.28
N ARG A 73 -15.78 -7.30 -1.20
CA ARG A 73 -15.18 -7.20 0.14
C ARG A 73 -14.01 -8.18 0.27
N VAL A 74 -12.93 -7.73 0.90
CA VAL A 74 -11.83 -8.62 1.32
C VAL A 74 -12.17 -9.29 2.66
N ILE A 75 -11.77 -10.54 2.81
CA ILE A 75 -11.93 -11.34 4.04
C ILE A 75 -10.53 -11.80 4.46
N PRO A 76 -9.97 -11.30 5.58
CA PRO A 76 -8.69 -11.78 6.09
C PRO A 76 -8.86 -13.14 6.77
N GLU A 77 -7.94 -14.07 6.50
CA GLU A 77 -8.00 -15.46 6.97
C GLU A 77 -6.95 -15.73 8.05
N THR A 78 -5.70 -15.35 7.78
CA THR A 78 -4.57 -15.57 8.70
C THR A 78 -4.47 -14.49 9.77
N GLU A 79 -3.72 -14.74 10.85
CA GLU A 79 -3.50 -13.71 11.87
C GLU A 79 -2.70 -12.51 11.35
N GLU A 80 -1.74 -12.72 10.43
CA GLU A 80 -1.02 -11.65 9.74
C GLU A 80 -1.99 -10.77 8.93
N GLU A 81 -2.87 -11.39 8.14
CA GLU A 81 -3.86 -10.69 7.34
C GLU A 81 -4.87 -9.93 8.20
N LYS A 82 -5.32 -10.51 9.32
CA LYS A 82 -6.24 -9.84 10.25
C LYS A 82 -5.61 -8.61 10.87
N GLU A 83 -4.34 -8.68 11.26
CA GLU A 83 -3.64 -7.53 11.83
C GLU A 83 -3.42 -6.44 10.79
N LEU A 84 -2.96 -6.80 9.58
CA LEU A 84 -2.84 -5.86 8.47
C LEU A 84 -4.19 -5.21 8.13
N HIS A 85 -5.29 -5.97 8.16
CA HIS A 85 -6.63 -5.45 7.95
C HIS A 85 -7.02 -4.39 9.00
N ARG A 86 -6.75 -4.64 10.28
CA ARG A 86 -7.00 -3.66 11.36
C ARG A 86 -6.21 -2.37 11.14
N ILE A 87 -4.92 -2.49 10.79
CA ILE A 87 -4.08 -1.34 10.45
C ILE A 87 -4.69 -0.56 9.29
N ALA A 88 -5.12 -1.23 8.21
CA ALA A 88 -5.72 -0.58 7.05
C ALA A 88 -7.06 0.12 7.33
N VAL A 89 -7.87 -0.39 8.26
CA VAL A 89 -9.09 0.30 8.71
C VAL A 89 -8.74 1.68 9.29
N LEU A 90 -7.77 1.76 10.20
CA LEU A 90 -7.32 3.02 10.79
C LEU A 90 -6.75 3.98 9.73
N ARG A 91 -6.00 3.44 8.77
CA ARG A 91 -5.48 4.24 7.64
C ARG A 91 -6.60 4.80 6.78
N ALA A 92 -7.62 4.01 6.49
CA ALA A 92 -8.75 4.42 5.66
C ALA A 92 -9.50 5.62 6.28
N GLU A 93 -9.67 5.65 7.60
CA GLU A 93 -10.30 6.76 8.33
C GLU A 93 -9.52 8.08 8.13
N GLN A 94 -8.19 8.01 8.14
CA GLN A 94 -7.33 9.19 7.97
C GLN A 94 -7.14 9.63 6.51
N ARG A 95 -7.71 8.90 5.53
CA ARG A 95 -7.47 9.17 4.11
C ARG A 95 -8.01 10.53 3.65
N HIS A 96 -9.15 10.95 4.21
CA HIS A 96 -9.76 12.24 3.86
C HIS A 96 -8.90 13.43 4.30
N ILE A 97 -8.27 13.32 5.48
CA ILE A 97 -7.36 14.33 6.04
C ILE A 97 -6.13 14.46 5.13
N ARG A 98 -5.46 13.34 4.84
CA ARG A 98 -4.27 13.30 3.96
C ARG A 98 -4.56 13.92 2.59
N LYS A 99 -5.72 13.60 1.99
CA LYS A 99 -6.14 14.18 0.70
C LYS A 99 -6.40 15.69 0.79
N ALA A 100 -6.98 16.17 1.89
CA ALA A 100 -7.21 17.60 2.10
C ALA A 100 -5.88 18.36 2.26
N GLU A 101 -4.93 17.80 3.00
CA GLU A 101 -3.57 18.35 3.13
C GLU A 101 -2.84 18.42 1.78
N SER A 102 -2.85 17.34 1.00
CA SER A 102 -2.24 17.34 -0.34
C SER A 102 -2.87 18.40 -1.26
N LYS A 103 -4.20 18.58 -1.21
CA LYS A 103 -4.89 19.64 -1.97
C LYS A 103 -4.47 21.03 -1.51
N LYS A 104 -4.37 21.26 -0.20
CA LYS A 104 -3.93 22.53 0.36
C LYS A 104 -2.51 22.88 -0.10
N VAL A 105 -1.59 21.92 -0.06
CA VAL A 105 -0.23 22.10 -0.58
C VAL A 105 -0.26 22.45 -2.06
N ALA A 106 -1.03 21.73 -2.87
CA ALA A 106 -1.15 22.02 -4.31
C ALA A 106 -1.67 23.44 -4.60
N THR A 107 -2.59 23.98 -3.80
CA THR A 107 -3.08 25.37 -3.94
C THR A 107 -2.01 26.42 -3.65
N LEU A 108 -1.00 26.10 -2.84
CA LEU A 108 0.08 27.04 -2.48
C LEU A 108 1.18 27.11 -3.54
N LEU A 109 1.26 26.15 -4.45
CA LEU A 109 2.31 26.06 -5.46
C LEU A 109 1.93 26.89 -6.69
N THR A 110 2.84 27.76 -7.12
CA THR A 110 2.76 28.47 -8.40
C THR A 110 3.38 27.63 -9.51
N PHE A 111 2.78 27.70 -10.70
CA PHE A 111 3.25 27.05 -11.93
C PHE A 111 3.39 28.08 -13.05
#